data_AF-A0A844G7V6-F1
#
_entry.id   AF-A0A844G7V6-F1
#
_cell.length_a   1.000
_cell.length_b   1.000
_cell.length_c   1.000
_cell.angle_alpha   90.00
_cell.angle_beta   90.00
_cell.angle_gamma   90.00
#
_symmetry.space_group_name_H-M   'P 1'
#
loop_
_entity.id
_entity.type
_entity.pdbx_description
1 polymer ?
#
loop_
_entity_poly.entity_id
_entity_poly.type
_entity_poly.pdbx_seq_one_letter_code
_entity_poly.pdbx_strand_id
1 'polypeptide(L)'
;MSMNNAYLARAKKMIPDPQILSVVAAKRAKQLALGARPMIKCDSENYLDWALLEIAEGLLSYEFGTPGDNSSALPTLGAENDPPETEA
;
A
#
# COMPACT_ATOMS: atom_id res chain seq x y z
N MET A 1 -14.05 17.19 -15.08
CA MET A 1 -12.64 16.99 -15.48
C MET A 1 -12.00 18.37 -15.51
N SER A 2 -10.98 18.66 -14.72
CA SER A 2 -9.62 18.19 -15.00
C SER A 2 -8.86 17.93 -13.71
N MET A 3 -8.48 16.67 -13.53
CA MET A 3 -7.48 16.25 -12.56
C MET A 3 -6.19 17.04 -12.84
N ASN A 4 -5.59 17.64 -11.80
CA ASN A 4 -4.33 18.37 -11.95
C ASN A 4 -3.25 17.39 -12.45
N ASN A 5 -3.04 17.33 -13.77
CA ASN A 5 -2.12 16.40 -14.44
C ASN A 5 -0.69 16.46 -13.84
N ALA A 6 -0.33 17.58 -13.23
CA ALA A 6 0.91 17.76 -12.49
C ALA A 6 1.07 16.75 -11.34
N TYR A 7 0.03 16.48 -10.54
CA TYR A 7 0.11 15.52 -9.44
C TYR A 7 0.17 14.09 -9.95
N LEU A 8 -0.57 13.79 -11.02
CA LEU A 8 -0.54 12.47 -11.67
C LEU A 8 0.86 12.16 -12.23
N ALA A 9 1.52 13.14 -12.85
CA ALA A 9 2.88 12.97 -13.37
C ALA A 9 3.92 12.72 -12.26
N ARG A 10 3.76 13.34 -11.09
CA ARG A 10 4.62 13.11 -9.93
C ARG A 10 4.34 11.77 -9.28
N ALA A 11 3.06 11.43 -9.07
CA ALA A 11 2.66 10.16 -8.49
C ALA A 11 3.08 8.97 -9.38
N LYS A 12 3.08 9.13 -10.72
CA LYS A 12 3.63 8.15 -11.67
C LYS A 12 5.13 7.88 -11.50
N LYS A 13 5.90 8.82 -10.94
CA LYS A 13 7.33 8.58 -10.63
C LYS A 13 7.49 7.66 -9.42
N MET A 14 6.55 7.70 -8.48
CA MET A 14 6.55 6.85 -7.30
C MET A 14 5.92 5.48 -7.60
N ILE A 15 4.77 5.48 -8.28
CA ILE A 15 4.06 4.28 -8.72
C ILE A 15 4.05 4.28 -10.25
N PRO A 16 4.94 3.52 -10.91
CA PRO A 16 5.00 3.48 -12.37
C PRO A 16 3.77 2.79 -12.98
N ASP A 17 3.10 1.94 -12.21
CA ASP A 17 1.96 1.17 -12.68
C ASP A 17 0.64 1.97 -12.57
N PRO A 18 -0.01 2.30 -13.71
CA PRO A 18 -1.16 3.20 -13.71
C PRO A 18 -2.41 2.58 -13.09
N GLN A 19 -2.55 1.25 -13.13
CA GLN A 19 -3.69 0.56 -12.52
C GLN A 19 -3.60 0.65 -10.99
N ILE A 20 -2.41 0.39 -10.46
CA ILE A 20 -2.12 0.49 -9.03
C ILE A 20 -2.30 1.91 -8.54
N LEU A 21 -1.74 2.88 -9.25
CA LEU A 21 -1.86 4.29 -8.91
C LEU A 21 -3.34 4.71 -8.79
N SER A 22 -4.17 4.30 -9.75
CA SER A 22 -5.60 4.61 -9.74
C SER A 22 -6.33 3.97 -8.56
N VAL A 23 -6.07 2.70 -8.26
CA VAL A 23 -6.71 1.98 -7.15
C VAL A 23 -6.31 2.58 -5.80
N VAL A 24 -5.03 2.86 -5.60
CA VAL A 24 -4.50 3.43 -4.35
C VAL A 24 -5.03 4.84 -4.14
N ALA A 25 -4.99 5.68 -5.18
CA ALA A 25 -5.53 7.05 -5.11
C ALA A 25 -7.03 7.04 -4.80
N ALA A 26 -7.81 6.19 -5.44
CA ALA A 26 -9.25 6.08 -5.19
C ALA A 26 -9.56 5.57 -3.77
N LYS A 27 -8.83 4.56 -3.30
CA LYS A 27 -9.00 4.00 -1.95
C LYS A 27 -8.68 5.05 -0.90
N ARG A 28 -7.61 5.82 -1.09
CA ARG A 28 -7.22 6.91 -0.19
C ARG A 28 -8.20 8.08 -0.23
N ALA A 29 -8.65 8.50 -1.42
CA ALA A 29 -9.65 9.53 -1.56
C ALA A 29 -10.97 9.17 -0.85
N LYS A 30 -11.40 7.89 -0.91
CA LYS A 30 -12.56 7.42 -0.16
C LYS A 30 -12.37 7.51 1.36
N GLN A 31 -11.18 7.17 1.87
CA GLN A 31 -10.88 7.30 3.30
C GLN A 31 -10.98 8.76 3.75
N LEU A 32 -10.42 9.70 2.96
CA LEU A 32 -10.51 11.13 3.25
C LEU A 32 -11.97 11.62 3.21
N ALA A 33 -12.76 11.17 2.23
CA ALA A 33 -14.19 11.48 2.14
C ALA A 33 -14.99 10.92 3.34
N LEU A 34 -14.55 9.82 3.95
CA LEU A 34 -15.11 9.25 5.18
C LEU A 34 -14.66 10.01 6.46
N GLY A 35 -13.86 11.06 6.33
CA GLY A 35 -13.33 11.84 7.46
C GLY A 35 -12.01 11.31 8.03
N ALA A 36 -11.29 10.45 7.30
CA ALA A 36 -9.96 10.03 7.72
C ALA A 36 -8.99 11.23 7.74
N ARG A 37 -8.03 11.18 8.67
CA ARG A 37 -7.05 12.25 8.83
C ARG A 37 -6.09 12.28 7.63
N PRO A 38 -5.91 13.45 6.98
CA PRO A 38 -4.87 13.60 5.98
C PRO A 38 -3.48 13.54 6.57
N MET A 39 -2.55 12.95 5.83
CA MET A 39 -1.13 12.88 6.20
C MET A 39 -0.38 14.14 5.74
N ILE A 40 -0.90 14.83 4.72
CA ILE A 40 -0.34 16.09 4.22
C ILE A 40 -1.37 17.21 4.27
N LYS A 41 -0.92 18.45 4.52
CA LYS A 41 -1.76 19.64 4.34
C LYS A 41 -1.84 19.94 2.84
N CYS A 42 -3.04 19.83 2.28
CA CYS A 42 -3.32 20.22 0.91
C CYS A 42 -4.42 21.28 0.90
N ASP A 43 -4.22 22.38 0.17
CA ASP A 43 -5.23 23.42 -0.02
C ASP A 43 -6.26 23.09 -1.12
N SER A 44 -6.17 21.88 -1.70
CA SER A 44 -7.10 21.44 -2.75
C SER A 44 -8.42 20.95 -2.17
N GLU A 45 -9.56 21.30 -2.78
CA GLU A 45 -10.88 20.81 -2.36
C GLU A 45 -11.14 19.34 -2.74
N ASN A 46 -10.36 18.79 -3.67
CA ASN A 46 -10.52 17.41 -4.13
C ASN A 46 -9.69 16.42 -3.30
N TYR A 47 -10.35 15.45 -2.68
CA TYR A 47 -9.70 14.33 -1.97
C TYR A 47 -8.79 13.47 -2.87
N LEU A 48 -9.06 13.47 -4.18
CA LEU A 48 -8.22 12.76 -5.14
C LEU A 48 -6.88 13.46 -5.34
N ASP A 49 -6.85 14.80 -5.32
CA ASP A 49 -5.59 15.57 -5.39
C ASP A 49 -4.76 15.37 -4.12
N TRP A 50 -5.42 15.32 -2.95
CA TRP A 50 -4.77 14.97 -1.67
C TRP A 50 -4.11 13.59 -1.74
N ALA A 51 -4.83 12.58 -2.22
CA ALA A 51 -4.31 11.24 -2.35
C ALA A 51 -3.11 11.17 -3.32
N LEU A 52 -3.18 11.87 -4.47
CA LEU A 52 -2.05 11.92 -5.41
C LEU A 52 -0.83 12.64 -4.83
N LEU A 53 -1.03 13.69 -4.03
CA LEU A 53 0.06 14.40 -3.36
C LEU A 53 0.74 13.55 -2.28
N GLU A 54 -0.04 12.83 -1.48
CA GLU A 54 0.51 11.88 -0.50
C GLU A 54 1.33 10.76 -1.18
N ILE A 55 0.89 10.29 -2.36
CA ILE A 55 1.64 9.32 -3.17
C ILE A 55 2.90 9.96 -3.76
N ALA A 56 2.81 11.18 -4.27
CA ALA A 56 3.94 11.89 -4.87
C ALA A 56 5.06 12.22 -3.86
N GLU A 57 4.70 12.47 -2.60
CA GLU A 57 5.65 12.68 -1.48
C GLU A 57 6.22 11.36 -0.93
N GLY A 58 5.67 10.20 -1.34
CA GLY A 58 6.06 8.90 -0.81
C GLY A 58 5.61 8.66 0.64
N LEU A 59 4.68 9.48 1.16
CA LEU A 59 4.11 9.33 2.50
C LEU A 59 3.08 8.19 2.56
N LEU A 60 2.48 7.86 1.41
CA LEU A 60 1.52 6.77 1.30
C LEU A 60 2.22 5.49 0.83
N SER A 61 2.65 4.67 1.78
CA SER A 61 3.05 3.29 1.50
C SER A 61 1.80 2.48 1.16
N TYR A 62 1.77 1.94 -0.04
CA TYR A 62 0.73 1.02 -0.47
C TYR A 62 1.35 -0.40 -0.49
N GLU A 63 0.76 -1.31 0.28
CA GLU A 63 1.15 -2.71 0.40
C GLU A 63 0.06 -3.53 -0.30
N PHE A 64 0.35 -4.12 -1.46
CA PHE A 64 -0.50 -5.20 -1.98
C PHE A 64 0.13 -6.35 -1.25
N GLY A 65 -0.57 -6.84 -0.23
CA GLY A 65 -0.37 -8.23 0.13
C GLY A 65 -0.45 -8.99 -1.20
N THR A 66 0.67 -9.57 -1.61
CA THR A 66 0.71 -10.46 -2.76
C THR A 66 -0.50 -11.37 -2.60
N PRO A 67 -1.44 -11.47 -3.56
CA PRO A 67 -2.55 -12.41 -3.47
C PRO A 67 -1.94 -13.82 -3.48
N GLY A 68 -1.52 -14.31 -2.32
CA GLY A 68 -0.70 -15.51 -2.18
C GLY A 68 0.27 -15.52 -0.99
N ASP A 69 0.64 -14.38 -0.39
CA ASP A 69 1.59 -14.39 0.73
C ASP A 69 0.95 -13.83 2.01
N ASN A 70 0.06 -14.66 2.56
CA ASN A 70 -0.33 -14.57 3.95
C ASN A 70 0.79 -15.25 4.76
N SER A 71 2.01 -14.72 4.74
CA SER A 71 3.04 -15.16 5.69
C SER A 71 2.69 -14.63 7.08
N SER A 72 1.60 -15.12 7.66
CA SER A 72 1.65 -15.61 9.03
C SER A 72 2.62 -16.79 9.05
N ALA A 73 3.90 -16.51 8.81
CA ALA A 73 4.97 -17.39 9.21
C ALA A 73 4.96 -17.36 10.74
N LEU A 74 4.18 -18.27 11.32
CA LEU A 74 4.43 -18.72 12.67
C LEU A 74 5.94 -19.04 12.75
N PRO A 75 6.67 -18.57 13.78
CA PRO A 75 8.03 -19.00 13.95
C PRO A 75 8.00 -20.51 14.12
N THR A 76 8.67 -21.22 13.22
CA THR A 76 8.98 -22.64 13.37
C THR A 76 9.81 -22.77 14.66
N LEU A 77 9.17 -23.11 15.77
CA LEU A 77 9.88 -23.54 16.96
C LEU A 77 10.53 -24.88 16.63
N GLY A 78 11.85 -24.87 16.58
CA GLY A 78 12.66 -26.06 16.44
C GLY A 78 12.29 -27.10 17.51
N ALA A 79 11.98 -28.30 17.02
CA ALA A 79 12.23 -29.55 17.74
C ALA A 79 12.73 -30.55 16.70
N GLU A 80 13.95 -30.23 16.26
CA GLU A 80 14.95 -31.15 15.76
C GLU A 80 15.06 -32.44 16.59
N ASN A 81 15.26 -33.54 15.86
CA ASN A 81 15.84 -34.84 16.25
C ASN A 81 14.88 -36.00 16.60
N ASP A 82 14.41 -36.66 15.55
CA ASP A 82 14.44 -38.14 15.43
C ASP A 82 15.44 -38.43 14.28
N PRO A 83 16.11 -39.60 14.15
CA PRO A 83 15.97 -40.91 14.82
C PRO A 83 17.40 -41.51 15.11
N PRO A 84 17.75 -42.82 15.09
CA PRO A 84 16.97 -44.06 14.93
C PRO A 84 17.44 -45.26 15.83
N GLU A 85 16.89 -46.44 15.51
CA GLU A 85 17.39 -47.81 15.78
C GLU A 85 16.96 -48.46 17.11
N THR A 86 16.07 -49.46 17.08
CA THR A 86 16.28 -50.90 16.75
C THR A 86 17.12 -51.62 17.80
N GLU A 87 16.47 -52.47 18.60
CA GLU A 87 16.96 -53.67 19.32
C GLU A 87 15.77 -54.12 20.22
N ALA A 88 15.37 -55.37 20.39
CA ALA A 88 15.70 -56.69 19.86
C ALA A 88 14.49 -57.61 20.16
#